data_AF-W7SUT2-F1
#
_entry.id   AF-W7SUT2-F1
#
_cell.length_a   1.000
_cell.length_b   1.000
_cell.length_c   1.000
_cell.angle_alpha   90.00
_cell.angle_beta   90.00
_cell.angle_gamma   90.00
#
_symmetry.space_group_name_H-M   'P 1'
#
loop_
_entity.id
_entity.type
_entity.pdbx_description
1 polymer ?
#
loop_
_entity_poly.entity_id
_entity_poly.type
_entity_poly.pdbx_seq_one_letter_code
_entity_poly.pdbx_strand_id
1 'polypeptide(L)'
;MAAGHAARTAGRAGQRRGAAGARARVRVGGGLRASARRGDQLAHAVPGAGHPAVELRRRRVLVHRLPGRPGIMLHNENSYTLSFPGTIMFGCLTAPESGGATPVADCRKVLAALPDELVRRFREVGWGLVRNYTEYFGLGWQTAFGTDDPDEVLRYCAANDIGACWEANGRLRTVQRRSALIRHPRLDHEVWFNHVAFWSVWSLAEELRAYLLDDLAADELPYNTMFGDGKPLTEQDVEALARAYDAATLRETWQAGDVILVDNLLAAHGRDPYRGDRMILVAMGEPVDLTDCAPTVPPAPTLDSR
;
A
#
# COMPACT_ATOMS: atom_id res chain seq x y z
N MET A 1 -56.47 50.14 1.30
CA MET A 1 -56.05 49.67 -0.04
C MET A 1 -56.13 48.15 0.00
N ALA A 2 -57.30 47.62 -0.32
CA ALA A 2 -57.62 47.02 -1.63
C ALA A 2 -56.76 45.75 -1.84
N ALA A 3 -57.30 44.58 -1.48
CA ALA A 3 -58.09 43.68 -2.33
C ALA A 3 -57.16 42.61 -2.95
N GLY A 4 -57.46 41.31 -3.02
CA GLY A 4 -58.62 40.51 -2.62
C GLY A 4 -58.41 39.05 -3.07
N HIS A 5 -59.21 38.13 -2.50
CA HIS A 5 -59.85 36.92 -3.10
C HIS A 5 -58.99 35.95 -3.96
N ALA A 6 -59.10 34.62 -3.91
CA ALA A 6 -60.09 33.67 -3.37
C ALA A 6 -59.41 32.27 -3.24
N ALA A 7 -59.61 31.55 -2.13
CA ALA A 7 -60.44 30.34 -1.97
C ALA A 7 -60.44 29.28 -3.11
N ARG A 8 -59.96 28.04 -2.83
CA ARG A 8 -60.80 26.85 -2.50
C ARG A 8 -60.03 25.50 -2.52
N THR A 9 -60.15 24.79 -1.41
CA THR A 9 -60.38 23.33 -1.18
C THR A 9 -59.52 22.23 -1.85
N ALA A 10 -58.85 21.49 -0.95
CA ALA A 10 -58.88 20.02 -0.73
C ALA A 10 -58.45 19.03 -1.84
N GLY A 11 -57.46 18.21 -1.49
CA GLY A 11 -57.19 16.91 -2.14
C GLY A 11 -56.02 16.17 -1.47
N ARG A 12 -56.32 15.22 -0.58
CA ARG A 12 -55.36 14.21 -0.13
C ARG A 12 -55.05 13.27 -1.30
N ALA A 13 -53.78 13.11 -1.65
CA ALA A 13 -53.26 11.90 -2.30
C ALA A 13 -51.78 11.76 -1.96
N GLY A 14 -51.42 10.66 -1.30
CA GLY A 14 -50.05 10.36 -0.96
C GLY A 14 -49.20 10.06 -2.19
N GLN A 15 -47.93 10.42 -2.16
CA GLN A 15 -46.94 9.80 -3.03
C GLN A 15 -45.58 9.72 -2.35
N ARG A 16 -45.19 8.49 -2.02
CA ARG A 16 -43.82 8.09 -1.72
C ARG A 16 -42.96 8.38 -2.96
N ARG A 17 -41.90 9.18 -2.80
CA ARG A 17 -40.74 9.27 -3.70
C ARG A 17 -39.54 9.46 -2.76
N GLY A 18 -38.72 8.44 -2.51
CA GLY A 18 -37.82 7.84 -3.48
C GLY A 18 -36.54 8.66 -3.46
N ALA A 19 -35.67 8.43 -2.47
CA ALA A 19 -34.36 9.06 -2.38
C ALA A 19 -33.48 8.51 -3.52
N ALA A 20 -33.49 9.20 -4.67
CA ALA A 20 -32.57 8.96 -5.75
C ALA A 20 -31.20 9.51 -5.33
N GLY A 21 -30.22 8.61 -5.20
CA GLY A 21 -28.84 8.95 -4.87
C GLY A 21 -28.28 9.98 -5.85
N ALA A 22 -27.82 11.10 -5.31
CA ALA A 22 -27.11 12.11 -6.08
C ALA A 22 -25.74 11.52 -6.51
N ARG A 23 -25.63 11.14 -7.78
CA ARG A 23 -24.35 10.82 -8.42
C ARG A 23 -23.58 12.13 -8.61
N ALA A 24 -22.57 12.38 -7.77
CA ALA A 24 -21.65 13.48 -7.98
C ALA A 24 -20.74 13.15 -9.19
N ARG A 25 -20.86 13.93 -10.27
CA ARG A 25 -19.86 13.94 -11.35
C ARG A 25 -18.72 14.85 -10.91
N VAL A 26 -17.59 14.29 -10.49
CA VAL A 26 -16.38 15.07 -10.22
C VAL A 26 -15.72 15.41 -11.57
N ARG A 27 -15.63 16.71 -11.87
CA ARG A 27 -14.85 17.22 -13.00
C ARG A 27 -13.40 17.32 -12.53
N VAL A 28 -12.53 16.45 -13.04
CA VAL A 28 -11.10 16.45 -12.70
C VAL A 28 -10.44 17.67 -13.34
N GLY A 29 -10.10 18.67 -12.53
CA GLY A 29 -9.19 19.76 -12.89
C GLY A 29 -7.75 19.24 -12.96
N GLY A 30 -6.93 19.82 -13.84
CA GLY A 30 -5.58 19.35 -14.17
C GLY A 30 -4.68 19.15 -12.94
N GLY A 31 -4.07 17.97 -12.85
CA GLY A 31 -3.17 17.57 -11.76
C GLY A 31 -3.08 16.05 -11.52
N LEU A 32 -3.96 15.25 -12.14
CA LEU A 32 -3.85 13.78 -12.09
C LEU A 32 -3.06 13.27 -13.30
N ARG A 33 -1.85 12.72 -13.06
CA ARG A 33 -1.14 11.92 -14.05
C ARG A 33 -1.75 10.52 -14.05
N ALA A 34 -2.67 10.28 -14.99
CA ALA A 34 -3.29 8.97 -15.16
C ALA A 34 -2.34 8.01 -15.90
N SER A 35 -1.88 6.96 -15.23
CA SER A 35 -1.38 5.76 -15.92
C SER A 35 -2.42 4.65 -15.75
N ALA A 36 -3.15 4.31 -16.82
CA ALA A 36 -4.08 3.19 -16.78
C ALA A 36 -3.30 1.87 -16.73
N ARG A 37 -3.06 1.33 -15.53
CA ARG A 37 -2.60 -0.05 -15.33
C ARG A 37 -3.77 -0.88 -14.81
N ARG A 38 -3.91 -2.13 -15.24
CA ARG A 38 -4.87 -3.06 -14.60
C ARG A 38 -4.44 -3.20 -13.15
N GLY A 39 -5.35 -3.06 -12.18
CA GLY A 39 -5.05 -3.17 -10.73
C GLY A 39 -4.46 -4.51 -10.25
N ASP A 40 -4.12 -5.44 -11.15
CA ASP A 40 -3.26 -6.60 -10.91
C ASP A 40 -1.75 -6.28 -11.05
N GLN A 41 -1.41 -5.08 -11.54
CA GLN A 41 -0.05 -4.65 -11.92
C GLN A 41 0.47 -3.50 -11.04
N LEU A 42 -0.02 -3.33 -9.82
CA LEU A 42 0.69 -2.54 -8.80
C LEU A 42 1.89 -3.37 -8.33
N ALA A 43 2.85 -3.60 -9.23
CA ALA A 43 4.08 -4.28 -8.90
C ALA A 43 5.11 -3.23 -8.47
N HIS A 44 5.76 -3.56 -7.34
CA HIS A 44 6.79 -2.91 -6.53
C HIS A 44 8.08 -2.52 -7.28
N ALA A 45 7.93 -1.91 -8.45
CA ALA A 45 8.99 -1.28 -9.19
C ALA A 45 9.29 0.10 -8.59
N VAL A 46 10.56 0.47 -8.63
CA VAL A 46 10.99 1.86 -8.42
C VAL A 46 10.29 2.75 -9.46
N PRO A 47 9.82 3.97 -9.11
CA PRO A 47 9.23 4.89 -10.08
C PRO A 47 10.15 5.09 -11.29
N GLY A 48 9.72 4.66 -12.48
CA GLY A 48 10.50 4.75 -13.72
C GLY A 48 10.47 3.49 -14.60
N ALA A 49 10.15 2.31 -14.06
CA ALA A 49 10.17 1.07 -14.83
C ALA A 49 8.81 0.74 -15.51
N GLY A 50 8.85 0.51 -16.83
CA GLY A 50 7.79 -0.17 -17.56
C GLY A 50 7.78 -1.67 -17.27
N HIS A 51 6.61 -2.32 -17.31
CA HIS A 51 6.49 -3.78 -17.11
C HIS A 51 6.54 -4.52 -18.45
N PRO A 52 7.43 -5.51 -18.64
CA PRO A 52 7.15 -6.67 -19.46
C PRO A 52 6.55 -7.78 -18.60
N ALA A 53 5.65 -8.58 -19.19
CA ALA A 53 5.06 -9.75 -18.53
C ALA A 53 6.14 -10.83 -18.31
N VAL A 54 6.30 -11.29 -17.06
CA VAL A 54 7.22 -12.40 -16.73
C VAL A 54 6.46 -13.72 -16.70
N GLU A 55 6.90 -14.66 -17.54
CA GLU A 55 6.45 -16.05 -17.54
C GLU A 55 7.27 -16.85 -16.50
N LEU A 56 6.63 -17.23 -15.40
CA LEU A 56 7.23 -18.09 -14.37
C LEU A 56 7.42 -19.51 -14.92
N ARG A 57 8.67 -19.89 -15.22
CA ARG A 57 9.02 -21.27 -15.59
C ARG A 57 8.85 -22.21 -14.39
N ARG A 58 8.15 -23.31 -14.66
CA ARG A 58 7.61 -24.28 -13.70
C ARG A 58 8.70 -25.07 -12.95
N ARG A 59 8.76 -24.92 -11.62
CA ARG A 59 8.94 -26.04 -10.68
C ARG A 59 7.77 -26.01 -9.70
N ARG A 60 7.03 -27.13 -9.62
CA ARG A 60 5.73 -27.22 -8.94
C ARG A 60 5.94 -27.23 -7.42
N VAL A 61 5.91 -26.07 -6.79
CA VAL A 61 5.41 -25.97 -5.41
C VAL A 61 3.90 -25.97 -5.52
N LEU A 62 3.26 -27.04 -5.06
CA LEU A 62 1.82 -27.21 -5.10
C LEU A 62 1.21 -26.43 -3.94
N VAL A 63 1.29 -25.09 -3.97
CA VAL A 63 0.47 -24.24 -3.11
C VAL A 63 -0.98 -24.50 -3.53
N HIS A 64 -1.79 -25.03 -2.62
CA HIS A 64 -3.20 -25.30 -2.86
C HIS A 64 -3.88 -23.99 -3.25
N ARG A 65 -4.01 -23.74 -4.57
CA ARG A 65 -4.67 -22.56 -5.10
C ARG A 65 -6.16 -22.70 -4.83
N LEU A 66 -6.63 -22.10 -3.74
CA LEU A 66 -8.04 -21.77 -3.61
C LEU A 66 -8.45 -21.01 -4.88
N PRO A 67 -9.61 -21.28 -5.49
CA PRO A 67 -10.02 -20.62 -6.72
C PRO A 67 -10.38 -19.16 -6.40
N GLY A 68 -9.38 -18.29 -6.40
CA GLY A 68 -9.48 -16.87 -6.09
C GLY A 68 -8.10 -16.22 -6.09
N ARG A 69 -8.02 -14.93 -6.46
CA ARG A 69 -6.76 -14.19 -6.36
C ARG A 69 -6.50 -13.83 -4.89
N PRO A 70 -5.25 -13.92 -4.40
CA PRO A 70 -4.94 -13.58 -3.02
C PRO A 70 -5.13 -12.08 -2.75
N GLY A 71 -5.35 -11.75 -1.48
CA GLY A 71 -5.43 -10.37 -1.02
C GLY A 71 -4.08 -9.65 -1.07
N ILE A 72 -4.15 -8.33 -0.94
CA ILE A 72 -3.02 -7.41 -0.79
C ILE A 72 -3.24 -6.73 0.55
N MET A 73 -2.25 -6.82 1.46
CA MET A 73 -2.32 -6.24 2.80
C MET A 73 -2.46 -4.71 2.73
N LEU A 74 -2.99 -4.11 3.79
CA LEU A 74 -3.07 -2.66 3.92
C LEU A 74 -1.67 -2.03 3.97
N HIS A 75 -1.48 -1.00 3.15
CA HIS A 75 -0.23 -0.25 3.06
C HIS A 75 -0.49 1.17 2.55
N ASN A 76 0.47 2.06 2.76
CA ASN A 76 0.50 3.38 2.12
C ASN A 76 1.44 3.32 0.91
N GLU A 77 0.93 3.63 -0.29
CA GLU A 77 1.65 3.48 -1.56
C GLU A 77 2.99 4.21 -1.51
N ASN A 78 4.05 3.51 -1.92
CA ASN A 78 5.42 4.03 -1.95
C ASN A 78 5.93 4.62 -0.63
N SER A 79 5.39 4.27 0.55
CA SER A 79 5.91 4.77 1.83
C SER A 79 7.36 4.38 2.17
N TYR A 80 8.02 3.60 1.30
CA TYR A 80 9.43 3.26 1.37
C TYR A 80 10.34 4.18 0.53
N THR A 81 9.79 5.09 -0.28
CA THR A 81 10.53 6.07 -1.08
C THR A 81 10.66 7.40 -0.32
N LEU A 82 11.49 8.32 -0.84
CA LEU A 82 11.63 9.68 -0.28
C LEU A 82 10.57 10.66 -0.81
N SER A 83 9.86 10.27 -1.86
CA SER A 83 8.77 11.03 -2.47
C SER A 83 7.69 10.04 -2.93
N PHE A 84 6.45 10.28 -2.53
CA PHE A 84 5.32 9.34 -2.67
C PHE A 84 4.05 10.08 -3.11
N PRO A 85 3.09 9.43 -3.76
CA PRO A 85 1.87 10.10 -4.19
C PRO A 85 1.09 10.60 -2.97
N GLY A 86 0.66 11.87 -2.97
CA GLY A 86 -0.18 12.42 -1.90
C GLY A 86 -1.62 11.91 -1.94
N THR A 87 -2.07 11.45 -3.11
CA THR A 87 -3.45 10.98 -3.31
C THR A 87 -3.47 9.85 -4.33
N ILE A 88 -4.40 8.91 -4.16
CA ILE A 88 -4.61 7.79 -5.07
C ILE A 88 -6.08 7.73 -5.43
N MET A 89 -6.38 7.57 -6.71
CA MET A 89 -7.73 7.37 -7.21
C MET A 89 -7.87 5.95 -7.72
N PHE A 90 -8.91 5.25 -7.26
CA PHE A 90 -9.33 3.96 -7.79
C PHE A 90 -10.63 4.14 -8.58
N GLY A 91 -10.73 3.55 -9.78
CA GLY A 91 -11.93 3.60 -10.61
C GLY A 91 -12.36 2.23 -11.10
N CYS A 92 -13.59 1.81 -10.82
CA CYS A 92 -14.08 0.49 -11.19
C CYS A 92 -14.68 0.47 -12.59
N LEU A 93 -14.04 -0.26 -13.51
CA LEU A 93 -14.61 -0.56 -14.83
C LEU A 93 -15.38 -1.88 -14.83
N THR A 94 -14.86 -2.87 -14.09
CA THR A 94 -15.48 -4.20 -13.97
C THR A 94 -15.38 -4.64 -12.51
N ALA A 95 -16.53 -4.76 -11.86
CA ALA A 95 -16.63 -5.24 -10.49
C ALA A 95 -16.42 -6.77 -10.43
N PRO A 96 -15.77 -7.28 -9.37
CA PRO A 96 -15.60 -8.73 -9.16
C PRO A 96 -16.93 -9.44 -8.94
N GLU A 97 -16.98 -10.74 -9.23
CA GLU A 97 -18.15 -11.58 -8.94
C GLU A 97 -18.39 -11.73 -7.43
N SER A 98 -17.31 -11.84 -6.65
CA SER A 98 -17.35 -11.83 -5.19
C SER A 98 -16.01 -11.37 -4.60
N GLY A 99 -16.07 -10.72 -3.43
CA GLY A 99 -14.90 -10.17 -2.74
C GLY A 99 -14.31 -8.95 -3.45
N GLY A 100 -12.98 -8.80 -3.41
CA GLY A 100 -12.23 -7.87 -4.26
C GLY A 100 -12.41 -6.39 -3.98
N ALA A 101 -12.98 -6.06 -2.83
CA ALA A 101 -13.01 -4.71 -2.29
C ALA A 101 -11.60 -4.12 -2.24
N THR A 102 -11.51 -2.79 -2.32
CA THR A 102 -10.31 -2.04 -1.96
C THR A 102 -10.54 -1.52 -0.55
N PRO A 103 -10.18 -2.28 0.51
CA PRO A 103 -10.29 -1.78 1.87
C PRO A 103 -9.43 -0.52 2.05
N VAL A 104 -9.92 0.37 2.90
CA VAL A 104 -9.20 1.58 3.32
C VAL A 104 -9.22 1.68 4.84
N ALA A 105 -8.08 1.96 5.46
CA ALA A 105 -7.93 2.09 6.90
C ALA A 105 -7.39 3.46 7.28
N ASP A 106 -8.04 4.15 8.23
CA ASP A 106 -7.58 5.45 8.73
C ASP A 106 -6.32 5.27 9.58
N CYS A 107 -5.18 5.74 9.08
CA CYS A 107 -3.87 5.60 9.70
C CYS A 107 -3.77 6.25 11.08
N ARG A 108 -4.64 7.22 11.40
CA ARG A 108 -4.70 7.82 12.75
C ARG A 108 -5.38 6.87 13.73
N LYS A 109 -6.43 6.17 13.28
CA LYS A 109 -7.11 5.15 14.08
C LYS A 109 -6.24 3.91 14.27
N VAL A 110 -5.51 3.51 13.22
CA VAL A 110 -4.50 2.44 13.33
C VAL A 110 -3.49 2.84 14.41
N LEU A 111 -2.89 4.03 14.31
CA LEU A 111 -1.93 4.52 15.30
C LEU A 111 -2.50 4.51 16.73
N ALA A 112 -3.73 4.99 16.92
CA ALA A 112 -4.39 5.05 18.23
C ALA A 112 -4.77 3.67 18.81
N ALA A 113 -4.89 2.63 17.97
CA ALA A 113 -5.26 1.28 18.39
C ALA A 113 -4.04 0.39 18.71
N LEU A 114 -2.83 0.82 18.33
CA LEU A 114 -1.60 0.06 18.57
C LEU A 114 -1.18 0.13 20.05
N PRO A 115 -0.51 -0.92 20.58
CA PRO A 115 0.09 -0.86 21.90
C PRO A 115 1.13 0.26 22.01
N ASP A 116 1.08 1.04 23.10
CA ASP A 116 1.97 2.21 23.31
C ASP A 116 3.45 1.86 23.17
N GLU A 117 3.86 0.70 23.68
CA GLU A 117 5.24 0.23 23.61
C GLU A 117 5.71 -0.03 22.18
N LEU A 118 4.84 -0.61 21.34
CA LEU A 118 5.14 -0.85 19.93
C LEU A 118 5.26 0.48 19.18
N VAL A 119 4.34 1.42 19.43
CA VAL A 119 4.38 2.77 18.85
C VAL A 119 5.64 3.51 19.27
N ARG A 120 5.98 3.50 20.57
CA ARG A 120 7.21 4.10 21.10
C ARG A 120 8.43 3.55 20.36
N ARG A 121 8.50 2.22 20.20
CA ARG A 121 9.61 1.57 19.53
C ARG A 121 9.78 2.04 18.09
N PHE A 122 8.71 2.04 17.30
CA PHE A 122 8.73 2.52 15.92
C PHE A 122 9.01 4.03 15.82
N ARG A 123 8.57 4.82 16.80
CA ARG A 123 8.87 6.26 16.84
C ARG A 123 10.36 6.52 17.06
N GLU A 124 11.01 5.74 17.93
CA GLU A 124 12.43 5.89 18.26
C GLU A 124 13.37 5.43 17.15
N VAL A 125 13.12 4.26 16.56
CA VAL A 125 14.08 3.65 15.62
C VAL A 125 13.57 3.55 14.19
N GLY A 126 12.29 3.83 13.93
CA GLY A 126 11.69 3.66 12.62
C GLY A 126 11.52 2.19 12.25
N TRP A 127 11.44 1.89 10.96
CA TRP A 127 11.39 0.54 10.43
C TRP A 127 12.48 0.30 9.39
N GLY A 128 12.94 -0.94 9.33
CA GLY A 128 13.91 -1.43 8.38
C GLY A 128 13.25 -2.27 7.30
N LEU A 129 13.79 -2.18 6.09
CA LEU A 129 13.45 -3.04 4.97
C LEU A 129 14.73 -3.62 4.38
N VAL A 130 14.78 -4.95 4.29
CA VAL A 130 15.80 -5.68 3.55
C VAL A 130 15.12 -6.33 2.35
N ARG A 131 15.74 -6.26 1.17
CA ARG A 131 15.29 -6.96 -0.04
C ARG A 131 16.47 -7.65 -0.70
N ASN A 132 16.25 -8.89 -1.12
CA ASN A 132 17.17 -9.70 -1.89
C ASN A 132 16.54 -9.93 -3.28
N TYR A 133 17.19 -9.39 -4.31
CA TYR A 133 16.71 -9.51 -5.68
C TYR A 133 17.33 -10.75 -6.31
N THR A 134 16.54 -11.80 -6.47
CA THR A 134 16.96 -13.07 -7.06
C THR A 134 16.14 -13.39 -8.29
N GLU A 135 16.68 -14.21 -9.19
CA GLU A 135 15.92 -14.70 -10.35
C GLU A 135 14.87 -15.75 -9.97
N TYR A 136 15.02 -16.40 -8.82
CA TYR A 136 14.19 -17.53 -8.39
C TYR A 136 13.00 -17.11 -7.53
N PHE A 137 13.18 -16.09 -6.70
CA PHE A 137 12.16 -15.58 -5.78
C PHE A 137 12.02 -14.07 -5.91
N GLY A 138 10.81 -13.63 -6.28
CA GLY A 138 10.48 -12.21 -6.43
C GLY A 138 10.79 -11.64 -7.81
N LEU A 139 11.05 -10.33 -7.86
CA LEU A 139 11.45 -9.62 -9.08
C LEU A 139 12.97 -9.57 -9.14
N GLY A 140 13.55 -9.91 -10.31
CA GLY A 140 14.95 -9.63 -10.58
C GLY A 140 15.23 -8.13 -10.55
N TRP A 141 16.46 -7.75 -10.20
CA TRP A 141 16.83 -6.34 -10.00
C TRP A 141 16.61 -5.52 -11.28
N GLN A 142 16.86 -6.09 -12.46
CA GLN A 142 16.66 -5.38 -13.73
C GLN A 142 15.20 -4.96 -13.92
N THR A 143 14.26 -5.82 -13.52
CA THR A 143 12.83 -5.50 -13.57
C THR A 143 12.45 -4.50 -12.48
N ALA A 144 13.04 -4.63 -11.29
CA ALA A 144 12.73 -3.78 -10.15
C ALA A 144 13.21 -2.32 -10.34
N PHE A 145 14.39 -2.15 -10.93
CA PHE A 145 15.03 -0.85 -11.18
C PHE A 145 14.83 -0.35 -12.61
N GLY A 146 14.39 -1.21 -13.54
CA GLY A 146 14.13 -0.82 -14.93
C GLY A 146 15.39 -0.58 -15.76
N THR A 147 16.50 -1.21 -15.42
CA THR A 147 17.81 -1.03 -16.06
C THR A 147 18.61 -2.32 -16.05
N ASP A 148 19.52 -2.47 -17.02
CA ASP A 148 20.50 -3.55 -17.09
C ASP A 148 21.90 -3.09 -16.62
N ASP A 149 22.04 -1.84 -16.13
CA ASP A 149 23.29 -1.26 -15.64
C ASP A 149 23.38 -1.30 -14.09
N PRO A 150 24.29 -2.12 -13.50
CA PRO A 150 24.52 -2.16 -12.06
C PRO A 150 24.92 -0.81 -11.44
N ASP A 151 25.63 0.04 -12.18
CA ASP A 151 26.07 1.34 -11.66
C ASP A 151 24.91 2.34 -11.59
N GLU A 152 23.92 2.23 -12.47
CA GLU A 152 22.68 2.99 -12.38
C GLU A 152 21.88 2.63 -11.12
N VAL A 153 21.85 1.34 -10.75
CA VAL A 153 21.24 0.89 -9.49
C VAL A 153 21.94 1.51 -8.28
N LEU A 154 23.29 1.49 -8.25
CA LEU A 154 24.05 2.08 -7.14
C LEU A 154 23.82 3.58 -7.02
N ARG A 155 23.76 4.31 -8.15
CA ARG A 155 23.42 5.75 -8.16
C ARG A 155 22.02 6.01 -7.65
N TYR A 156 21.04 5.23 -8.09
CA TYR A 156 19.66 5.35 -7.59
C TYR A 156 19.60 5.10 -6.08
N CYS A 157 20.24 4.04 -5.60
CA CYS A 157 20.25 3.68 -4.19
C CYS A 157 20.89 4.77 -3.34
N ALA A 158 22.04 5.32 -3.76
CA ALA A 158 22.69 6.44 -3.08
C ALA A 158 21.81 7.70 -3.03
N ALA A 159 21.11 8.03 -4.12
CA ALA A 159 20.21 9.18 -4.18
C ALA A 159 18.93 9.03 -3.34
N ASN A 160 18.62 7.82 -2.86
CA ASN A 160 17.39 7.51 -2.13
C ASN A 160 17.64 6.99 -0.71
N ASP A 161 18.84 7.17 -0.16
CA ASP A 161 19.24 6.64 1.16
C ASP A 161 18.93 5.13 1.29
N ILE A 162 19.40 4.36 0.30
CA ILE A 162 19.30 2.90 0.24
C ILE A 162 20.73 2.35 0.20
N GLY A 163 21.08 1.49 1.16
CA GLY A 163 22.30 0.72 1.10
C GLY A 163 22.13 -0.39 0.08
N ALA A 164 23.12 -0.56 -0.80
CA ALA A 164 23.11 -1.59 -1.83
C ALA A 164 24.44 -2.35 -1.80
N CYS A 165 24.36 -3.67 -1.88
CA CYS A 165 25.52 -4.55 -1.95
C CYS A 165 25.30 -5.58 -3.07
N TRP A 166 26.29 -5.70 -3.95
CA TRP A 166 26.37 -6.78 -4.92
C TRP A 166 27.12 -7.94 -4.29
N GLU A 167 26.48 -9.10 -4.22
CA GLU A 167 27.11 -10.32 -3.75
C GLU A 167 27.92 -11.01 -4.86
N ALA A 168 28.82 -11.93 -4.46
CA ALA A 168 29.73 -12.61 -5.38
C ALA A 168 29.02 -13.40 -6.50
N ASN A 169 27.76 -13.79 -6.29
CA ASN A 169 26.92 -14.50 -7.25
C ASN A 169 26.13 -13.58 -8.19
N GLY A 170 26.35 -12.25 -8.14
CA GLY A 170 25.60 -11.26 -8.92
C GLY A 170 24.22 -10.89 -8.33
N ARG A 171 23.88 -11.38 -7.13
CA ARG A 171 22.67 -11.00 -6.39
C ARG A 171 22.81 -9.58 -5.86
N LEU A 172 21.75 -8.80 -5.99
CA LEU A 172 21.64 -7.50 -5.34
C LEU A 172 20.91 -7.65 -4.01
N ARG A 173 21.50 -7.08 -2.96
CA ARG A 173 20.83 -6.88 -1.68
C ARG A 173 20.69 -5.40 -1.40
N THR A 174 19.50 -4.96 -1.00
CA THR A 174 19.27 -3.59 -0.54
C THR A 174 18.78 -3.55 0.90
N VAL A 175 19.20 -2.52 1.62
CA VAL A 175 18.77 -2.23 2.99
C VAL A 175 18.43 -0.75 3.13
N GLN A 176 17.36 -0.44 3.84
CA GLN A 176 16.95 0.93 4.08
C GLN A 176 16.17 1.07 5.38
N ARG A 177 16.42 2.16 6.10
CA ARG A 177 15.63 2.60 7.25
C ARG A 177 14.70 3.73 6.83
N ARG A 178 13.48 3.71 7.35
CA ARG A 178 12.44 4.72 7.12
C ARG A 178 11.70 5.03 8.41
N SER A 179 11.07 6.20 8.47
CA SER A 179 10.13 6.50 9.55
C SER A 179 8.87 5.64 9.40
N ALA A 180 8.35 5.15 10.52
CA ALA A 180 7.05 4.46 10.55
C ALA A 180 5.89 5.44 10.81
N LEU A 181 6.21 6.59 11.40
CA LEU A 181 5.29 7.68 11.69
C LEU A 181 5.75 8.94 10.95
N ILE A 182 4.81 9.65 10.35
CA ILE A 182 5.03 10.97 9.75
C ILE A 182 3.90 11.89 10.19
N ARG A 183 4.01 13.18 9.88
CA ARG A 183 2.98 14.19 10.08
C ARG A 183 2.44 14.65 8.73
N HIS A 184 1.12 14.67 8.59
CA HIS A 184 0.48 15.09 7.34
C HIS A 184 0.75 16.59 7.07
N PRO A 185 1.35 16.99 5.93
CA PRO A 185 1.93 18.32 5.72
C PRO A 185 0.91 19.47 5.76
N ARG A 186 -0.37 19.19 5.48
CA ARG A 186 -1.45 20.20 5.46
C ARG A 186 -2.40 20.16 6.65
N LEU A 187 -2.45 19.02 7.36
CA LEU A 187 -3.46 18.77 8.39
C LEU A 187 -2.84 18.62 9.77
N ASP A 188 -1.52 18.53 9.84
CA ASP A 188 -0.74 18.47 11.07
C ASP A 188 -1.13 17.30 12.00
N HIS A 189 -1.61 16.20 11.41
CA HIS A 189 -1.89 14.96 12.13
C HIS A 189 -0.69 14.00 12.03
N GLU A 190 -0.26 13.43 13.15
CA GLU A 190 0.65 12.28 13.14
C GLU A 190 -0.11 11.04 12.63
N VAL A 191 0.51 10.28 11.74
CA VAL A 191 -0.11 9.14 11.04
C VAL A 191 0.84 7.93 11.00
N TRP A 192 0.25 6.73 11.08
CA TRP A 192 0.94 5.47 10.81
C TRP A 192 1.11 5.28 9.29
N PHE A 193 2.30 5.56 8.75
CA PHE A 193 2.56 5.59 7.31
C PHE A 193 3.76 4.72 6.95
N ASN A 194 3.53 3.50 6.48
CA ASN A 194 4.60 2.54 6.15
C ASN A 194 4.09 1.28 5.42
N HIS A 195 5.02 0.39 5.09
CA HIS A 195 4.79 -0.97 4.57
C HIS A 195 5.22 -2.07 5.58
N VAL A 196 5.29 -1.78 6.87
CA VAL A 196 5.84 -2.72 7.87
C VAL A 196 5.13 -4.06 7.83
N ALA A 197 3.79 -4.07 7.95
CA ALA A 197 3.01 -5.31 7.90
C ALA A 197 3.12 -5.98 6.53
N PHE A 198 3.02 -5.19 5.44
CA PHE A 198 2.99 -5.70 4.08
C PHE A 198 4.18 -6.61 3.71
N TRP A 199 5.39 -6.22 4.09
CA TRP A 199 6.63 -6.96 3.78
C TRP A 199 7.16 -7.80 4.94
N SER A 200 6.37 -8.00 6.00
CA SER A 200 6.80 -8.86 7.09
C SER A 200 6.67 -10.33 6.71
N VAL A 201 7.68 -11.12 7.02
CA VAL A 201 7.64 -12.59 6.91
C VAL A 201 6.45 -13.20 7.67
N TRP A 202 6.04 -12.57 8.78
CA TRP A 202 4.88 -13.00 9.58
C TRP A 202 3.53 -12.75 8.92
N SER A 203 3.47 -11.88 7.90
CA SER A 203 2.25 -11.65 7.10
C SER A 203 2.08 -12.64 5.96
N LEU A 204 3.05 -13.54 5.74
CA LEU A 204 2.90 -14.63 4.79
C LEU A 204 2.02 -15.74 5.38
N ALA A 205 1.29 -16.43 4.49
CA ALA A 205 0.57 -17.65 4.84
C ALA A 205 1.52 -18.66 5.51
N GLU A 206 1.05 -19.36 6.53
CA GLU A 206 1.87 -20.21 7.39
C GLU A 206 2.71 -21.23 6.60
N GLU A 207 2.13 -21.86 5.58
CA GLU A 207 2.83 -22.85 4.76
C GLU A 207 3.95 -22.23 3.92
N LEU A 208 3.71 -21.02 3.39
CA LEU A 208 4.73 -20.28 2.63
C LEU A 208 5.82 -19.75 3.55
N ARG A 209 5.45 -19.26 4.73
CA ARG A 209 6.39 -18.81 5.76
C ARG A 209 7.28 -19.96 6.21
N ALA A 210 6.69 -21.11 6.57
CA ALA A 210 7.42 -22.30 6.99
C ALA A 210 8.38 -22.77 5.90
N TYR A 211 7.92 -22.83 4.64
CA TYR A 211 8.76 -23.16 3.50
C TYR A 211 9.97 -22.23 3.36
N LEU A 212 9.76 -20.91 3.45
CA LEU A 212 10.84 -19.94 3.32
C LEU A 212 11.82 -20.00 4.50
N LEU A 213 11.33 -20.21 5.72
CA LEU A 213 12.17 -20.25 6.92
C LEU A 213 12.91 -21.58 7.11
N ASP A 214 12.46 -22.67 6.49
CA ASP A 214 13.16 -23.95 6.47
C ASP A 214 14.33 -23.94 5.48
N ASP A 215 14.13 -23.34 4.31
CA ASP A 215 15.11 -23.32 3.22
C ASP A 215 16.07 -22.11 3.25
N LEU A 216 15.69 -20.98 3.85
CA LEU A 216 16.44 -19.72 3.81
C LEU A 216 16.75 -19.17 5.20
N ALA A 217 17.97 -18.65 5.36
CA ALA A 217 18.28 -17.81 6.51
C ALA A 217 17.46 -16.50 6.47
N ALA A 218 17.24 -15.90 7.65
CA ALA A 218 16.40 -14.70 7.77
C ALA A 218 16.88 -13.51 6.91
N ASP A 219 18.19 -13.43 6.65
CA ASP A 219 18.81 -12.41 5.80
C ASP A 219 18.81 -12.75 4.31
N GLU A 220 18.39 -13.95 3.93
CA GLU A 220 18.24 -14.42 2.54
C GLU A 220 16.80 -14.37 2.03
N LEU A 221 15.84 -14.04 2.88
CA LEU A 221 14.45 -13.84 2.50
C LEU A 221 14.33 -12.82 1.35
N PRO A 222 13.44 -13.02 0.35
CA PRO A 222 13.30 -12.10 -0.78
C PRO A 222 13.02 -10.64 -0.33
N TYR A 223 12.29 -10.51 0.77
CA TYR A 223 12.09 -9.27 1.49
C TYR A 223 11.75 -9.58 2.94
N ASN A 224 12.09 -8.67 3.85
CA ASN A 224 11.57 -8.69 5.21
C ASN A 224 11.60 -7.29 5.84
N THR A 225 10.66 -7.03 6.74
CA THR A 225 10.62 -5.83 7.58
C THR A 225 11.03 -6.13 9.02
N MET A 226 11.60 -5.13 9.67
CA MET A 226 12.11 -5.19 11.03
C MET A 226 12.05 -3.81 11.68
N PHE A 227 12.41 -3.71 12.97
CA PHE A 227 12.66 -2.40 13.57
C PHE A 227 13.84 -1.72 12.87
N GLY A 228 13.87 -0.39 12.84
CA GLY A 228 14.91 0.34 12.11
C GLY A 228 16.31 0.25 12.73
N ASP A 229 16.47 -0.43 13.87
CA ASP A 229 17.76 -0.84 14.42
C ASP A 229 18.12 -2.30 14.12
N GLY A 230 17.43 -2.93 13.16
CA GLY A 230 17.70 -4.29 12.68
C GLY A 230 17.12 -5.40 13.55
N LYS A 231 16.53 -5.08 14.72
CA LYS A 231 15.89 -6.11 15.55
C LYS A 231 14.65 -6.67 14.85
N PRO A 232 14.47 -8.01 14.79
CA PRO A 232 13.36 -8.62 14.09
C PRO A 232 12.03 -8.27 14.75
N LEU A 233 10.97 -8.20 13.93
CA LEU A 233 9.60 -8.20 14.44
C LEU A 233 9.24 -9.60 14.91
N THR A 234 8.46 -9.67 15.97
CA THR A 234 7.85 -10.92 16.44
C THR A 234 6.50 -11.14 15.76
N GLU A 235 5.99 -12.36 15.82
CA GLU A 235 4.62 -12.67 15.39
C GLU A 235 3.60 -11.79 16.13
N GLN A 236 3.79 -11.59 17.44
CA GLN A 236 2.92 -10.78 18.30
C GLN A 236 2.87 -9.30 17.88
N ASP A 237 4.00 -8.74 17.44
CA ASP A 237 4.05 -7.38 16.90
C ASP A 237 3.18 -7.26 15.65
N VAL A 238 3.29 -8.24 14.74
CA VAL A 238 2.58 -8.24 13.46
C VAL A 238 1.10 -8.55 13.64
N GLU A 239 0.74 -9.41 14.59
CA GLU A 239 -0.66 -9.61 14.98
C GLU A 239 -1.28 -8.35 15.59
N ALA A 240 -0.52 -7.59 16.40
CA ALA A 240 -1.00 -6.31 16.93
C ALA A 240 -1.25 -5.31 15.81
N LEU A 241 -0.35 -5.24 14.82
CA LEU A 241 -0.54 -4.45 13.60
C LEU A 241 -1.80 -4.88 12.84
N ALA A 242 -1.99 -6.19 12.63
CA ALA A 242 -3.16 -6.73 11.94
C ALA A 242 -4.47 -6.37 12.65
N ARG A 243 -4.54 -6.54 13.97
CA ARG A 243 -5.72 -6.16 14.78
C ARG A 243 -6.02 -4.66 14.69
N ALA A 244 -5.00 -3.81 14.75
CA ALA A 244 -5.18 -2.36 14.63
C ALA A 244 -5.69 -1.95 13.24
N TYR A 245 -5.15 -2.57 12.18
CA TYR A 245 -5.65 -2.37 10.82
C TYR A 245 -7.09 -2.84 10.67
N ASP A 246 -7.43 -4.05 11.13
CA ASP A 246 -8.78 -4.60 11.03
C ASP A 246 -9.81 -3.71 11.73
N ALA A 247 -9.49 -3.20 12.93
CA ALA A 247 -10.36 -2.28 13.68
C ALA A 247 -10.57 -0.92 12.99
N ALA A 248 -9.61 -0.47 12.18
CA ALA A 248 -9.66 0.81 11.49
C ALA A 248 -10.18 0.72 10.05
N THR A 249 -10.40 -0.49 9.52
CA THR A 249 -10.70 -0.73 8.10
C THR A 249 -12.17 -0.52 7.78
N LEU A 250 -12.42 0.21 6.70
CA LEU A 250 -13.70 0.30 6.02
C LEU A 250 -13.65 -0.50 4.71
N ARG A 251 -14.75 -1.21 4.44
CA ARG A 251 -14.87 -2.10 3.27
C ARG A 251 -16.16 -1.80 2.55
N GLU A 252 -16.04 -1.45 1.28
CA GLU A 252 -17.16 -1.27 0.38
C GLU A 252 -16.98 -2.17 -0.85
N THR A 253 -18.07 -2.80 -1.27
CA THR A 253 -18.07 -3.66 -2.45
C THR A 253 -18.15 -2.80 -3.70
N TRP A 254 -17.22 -3.02 -4.63
CA TRP A 254 -17.17 -2.29 -5.89
C TRP A 254 -18.44 -2.50 -6.74
N GLN A 255 -18.93 -1.41 -7.33
CA GLN A 255 -19.86 -1.41 -8.46
C GLN A 255 -19.19 -0.76 -9.68
N ALA A 256 -19.58 -1.18 -10.88
CA ALA A 256 -19.06 -0.57 -12.10
C ALA A 256 -19.42 0.93 -12.17
N GLY A 257 -18.42 1.78 -12.40
CA GLY A 257 -18.54 3.23 -12.40
C GLY A 257 -18.20 3.90 -11.07
N ASP A 258 -17.99 3.14 -10.00
CA ASP A 258 -17.56 3.70 -8.71
C ASP A 258 -16.14 4.28 -8.82
N VAL A 259 -15.91 5.33 -8.02
CA VAL A 259 -14.60 5.97 -7.86
C VAL A 259 -14.34 6.18 -6.37
N ILE A 260 -13.15 5.81 -5.93
CA ILE A 260 -12.67 6.08 -4.57
C ILE A 260 -11.46 7.01 -4.69
N LEU A 261 -11.43 8.06 -3.87
CA LEU A 261 -10.28 8.93 -3.71
C LEU A 261 -9.70 8.71 -2.31
N VAL A 262 -8.41 8.39 -2.25
CA VAL A 262 -7.69 8.07 -1.02
C VAL A 262 -6.60 9.10 -0.83
N ASP A 263 -6.59 9.77 0.31
CA ASP A 263 -5.41 10.50 0.78
C ASP A 263 -4.38 9.48 1.27
N ASN A 264 -3.28 9.32 0.54
CA ASN A 264 -2.32 8.23 0.76
C ASN A 264 -1.60 8.34 2.11
N LEU A 265 -1.56 9.53 2.72
CA LEU A 265 -0.92 9.73 4.02
C LEU A 265 -1.88 9.43 5.17
N LEU A 266 -3.16 9.77 5.01
CA LEU A 266 -4.18 9.51 6.03
C LEU A 266 -4.75 8.09 6.00
N ALA A 267 -4.70 7.42 4.85
CA ALA A 267 -5.34 6.14 4.68
C ALA A 267 -4.42 5.13 3.98
N ALA A 268 -4.28 3.97 4.61
CA ALA A 268 -3.71 2.79 3.98
C ALA A 268 -4.80 2.08 3.16
N HIS A 269 -4.41 1.43 2.07
CA HIS A 269 -5.32 0.65 1.23
C HIS A 269 -4.76 -0.74 0.94
N GLY A 270 -5.65 -1.65 0.58
CA GLY A 270 -5.31 -3.03 0.22
C GLY A 270 -6.22 -3.56 -0.86
N ARG A 271 -6.27 -4.88 -0.97
CA ARG A 271 -7.18 -5.59 -1.87
C ARG A 271 -7.65 -6.87 -1.20
N ASP A 272 -8.95 -7.08 -1.14
CA ASP A 272 -9.46 -8.37 -0.67
C ASP A 272 -9.28 -9.48 -1.70
N PRO A 273 -9.18 -10.74 -1.26
CA PRO A 273 -9.30 -11.88 -2.14
C PRO A 273 -10.59 -11.82 -2.97
N TYR A 274 -10.56 -12.34 -4.20
CA TYR A 274 -11.72 -12.26 -5.09
C TYR A 274 -11.80 -13.36 -6.14
N ARG A 275 -13.00 -13.49 -6.71
CA ARG A 275 -13.30 -14.37 -7.86
C ARG A 275 -13.87 -13.59 -9.04
N GLY A 276 -13.74 -14.16 -10.23
CA GLY A 276 -14.19 -13.56 -11.48
C GLY A 276 -13.28 -12.48 -12.03
N ASP A 277 -13.79 -11.75 -13.03
CA ASP A 277 -13.11 -10.61 -13.62
C ASP A 277 -13.11 -9.40 -12.69
N ARG A 278 -12.01 -8.65 -12.65
CA ARG A 278 -11.90 -7.41 -11.87
C ARG A 278 -11.01 -6.43 -12.61
N MET A 279 -11.53 -5.26 -12.92
CA MET A 279 -10.77 -4.19 -13.57
C MET A 279 -10.98 -2.88 -12.82
N ILE A 280 -10.04 -2.60 -11.93
CA ILE A 280 -9.93 -1.32 -11.21
C ILE A 280 -8.74 -0.56 -11.81
N LEU A 281 -9.00 0.66 -12.27
CA LEU A 281 -7.99 1.63 -12.69
C LEU A 281 -7.40 2.31 -11.46
N VAL A 282 -6.13 2.70 -11.56
CA VAL A 282 -5.42 3.45 -10.53
C VAL A 282 -4.82 4.70 -11.16
N ALA A 283 -4.93 5.84 -10.50
CA ALA A 283 -4.19 7.05 -10.83
C ALA A 283 -3.53 7.62 -9.58
N MET A 284 -2.31 8.12 -9.73
CA MET A 284 -1.54 8.73 -8.66
C MET A 284 -1.57 10.25 -8.83
N GLY A 285 -1.83 10.95 -7.73
CA GLY A 285 -1.79 12.41 -7.66
C GLY A 285 -0.37 12.95 -7.59
N GLU A 286 -0.27 14.25 -7.35
CA GLU A 286 1.02 14.93 -7.17
C GLU A 286 1.84 14.30 -6.03
N PRO A 287 3.17 14.22 -6.20
CA PRO A 287 4.05 13.70 -5.16
C PRO A 287 4.09 14.63 -3.94
N VAL A 288 4.35 14.01 -2.80
CA VAL A 288 4.65 14.66 -1.53
C VAL A 288 6.03 14.17 -1.10
N ASP A 289 6.90 15.11 -0.75
CA ASP A 289 8.25 14.78 -0.29
C ASP A 289 8.24 14.47 1.21
N LEU A 290 9.04 13.49 1.61
CA LEU A 290 9.13 13.05 3.00
C LEU A 290 9.57 14.20 3.93
N THR A 291 10.39 15.12 3.42
CA THR A 291 10.87 16.29 4.17
C THR A 291 9.75 17.23 4.61
N ASP A 292 8.64 17.27 3.88
CA ASP A 292 7.46 18.07 4.23
C ASP A 292 6.62 17.43 5.34
N CYS A 293 6.91 16.16 5.66
CA CYS A 293 6.06 15.34 6.52
C CYS A 293 6.65 15.11 7.93
N ALA A 294 7.64 15.88 8.37
CA ALA A 294 8.24 15.78 9.72
C ALA A 294 8.43 14.33 10.23
N PRO A 295 9.21 13.48 9.53
CA PRO A 295 9.40 12.09 9.92
C PRO A 295 10.06 11.99 11.30
N THR A 296 9.62 11.02 12.12
CA THR A 296 10.18 10.83 13.47
C THR A 296 11.61 10.29 13.45
N VAL A 297 12.00 9.60 12.37
CA VAL A 297 13.37 9.08 12.15
C VAL A 297 13.84 9.43 10.74
N PRO A 298 15.08 9.91 10.55
CA PRO A 298 15.62 10.20 9.24
C PRO A 298 15.84 8.90 8.42
N PRO A 299 15.65 8.95 7.09
CA PRO A 299 16.07 7.87 6.19
C PRO A 299 17.55 7.54 6.39
N ALA A 300 17.89 6.26 6.27
CA ALA A 300 19.29 5.84 6.29
C ALA A 300 19.52 4.60 5.40
N PRO A 301 20.71 4.47 4.79
CA PRO A 301 21.09 3.32 3.99
C PRO A 301 21.54 2.12 4.83
N THR A 302 21.40 2.15 6.16
CA THR A 302 21.72 1.02 7.06
C THR A 302 20.67 0.90 8.16
N LEU A 303 20.67 -0.23 8.87
CA LEU A 303 19.84 -0.47 10.06
C LEU A 303 20.64 -0.30 11.35
N ASP A 304 21.79 0.34 11.30
CA ASP A 304 22.66 0.45 12.47
C ASP A 304 22.03 1.39 13.49
N SER A 305 21.93 0.89 14.72
CA SER A 305 21.89 1.73 15.91
C SER A 305 23.28 2.34 16.07
N ARG A 306 23.42 3.64 15.77
CA ARG A 306 24.42 4.41 16.52
C ARG A 306 24.01 4.43 17.99
#